data_AF-A0A7W5QJ73-F1
#
_entry.id   AF-A0A7W5QJ73-F1
#
_cell.length_a   1.000
_cell.length_b   1.000
_cell.length_c   1.000
_cell.angle_alpha   90.00
_cell.angle_beta   90.00
_cell.angle_gamma   90.00
#
_symmetry.space_group_name_H-M   'P 1'
#
loop_
_entity.id
_entity.type
_entity.pdbx_description
1 polymer ?
#
loop_
_entity_poly.entity_id
_entity_poly.type
_entity_poly.pdbx_seq_one_letter_code
_entity_poly.pdbx_strand_id
1 'polypeptide(L)'
;MANDITPLSDDALIAAVERELADARDARETALVQTAVLAAEQAALGYHPNYTAYVHGGMLAERGFDSQHILSVLGFHTLYWRDAISRLGASGSPADREIDLLGRLHRVCASNPMLEVAGERLLLDLGLLKQGRIDPFWLKRPKLGLGQAAKVFGLAPGHADGHRGLYDLTAAAKRCLFDDAAKGQSDRRFGALLLPAIIAGGAPLAAGGAAAFHRDGEARYRDDCRRFAEHQRRDPSRHWRWKPALSRQGHLAVTTARQTDVAVPTERTRGHAANWLADHDANLRFSREDEA
;
A
#
# COMPACT_ATOMS: atom_id res chain seq x y z
N MET A 1 -43.13 -7.39 -31.57
CA MET A 1 -43.49 -6.05 -32.07
C MET A 1 -42.51 -5.09 -31.43
N ALA A 2 -41.63 -4.50 -32.25
CA ALA A 2 -40.66 -3.52 -31.79
C ALA A 2 -41.40 -2.19 -31.54
N ASN A 3 -41.27 -1.62 -30.34
CA ASN A 3 -41.68 -0.24 -30.10
C ASN A 3 -40.63 0.65 -30.75
N ASP A 4 -40.96 1.14 -31.95
CA ASP A 4 -40.20 2.15 -32.65
C ASP A 4 -40.43 3.49 -31.93
N ILE A 5 -39.50 3.88 -31.06
CA ILE A 5 -39.50 5.18 -30.39
C ILE A 5 -38.63 6.12 -31.23
N THR A 6 -39.13 6.48 -32.41
CA THR A 6 -38.56 7.58 -33.18
C THR A 6 -39.11 8.90 -32.59
N PRO A 7 -38.27 9.83 -32.11
CA PRO A 7 -38.75 11.10 -31.54
C PRO A 7 -39.55 11.88 -32.58
N LEU A 8 -40.75 12.34 -32.22
CA LEU A 8 -41.67 13.03 -33.12
C LEU A 8 -41.19 14.45 -33.53
N SER A 9 -40.15 14.99 -32.90
CA SER A 9 -39.42 16.21 -33.26
C SER A 9 -38.09 16.32 -32.50
N ASP A 10 -37.18 17.19 -32.97
CA ASP A 10 -35.92 17.50 -32.26
C ASP A 10 -36.18 18.02 -30.83
N ASP A 11 -37.23 18.83 -30.63
CA ASP A 11 -37.64 19.30 -29.31
C ASP A 11 -38.09 18.15 -28.38
N ALA A 12 -38.77 17.14 -28.92
CA ALA A 12 -39.18 15.97 -28.16
C ALA A 12 -37.99 15.09 -27.76
N LEU A 13 -36.96 15.01 -28.62
CA LEU A 13 -35.70 14.34 -28.31
C LEU A 13 -34.92 15.11 -27.23
N ILE A 14 -34.81 16.43 -27.34
CA ILE A 14 -34.15 17.28 -26.32
C ILE A 14 -34.83 17.10 -24.96
N ALA A 15 -36.17 17.17 -24.90
CA ALA A 15 -36.92 16.97 -23.66
C ALA A 15 -36.81 15.54 -23.09
N ALA A 16 -36.56 14.52 -23.92
CA ALA A 16 -36.27 13.16 -23.46
C ALA A 16 -34.87 13.07 -22.86
N VAL A 17 -33.86 13.63 -23.53
CA VAL A 17 -32.46 13.67 -23.06
C VAL A 17 -32.34 14.48 -21.76
N GLU A 18 -33.04 15.61 -21.64
CA GLU A 18 -33.04 16.42 -20.40
C GLU A 18 -33.65 15.66 -19.21
N ARG A 19 -34.70 14.86 -19.44
CA ARG A 19 -35.28 13.99 -18.41
C ARG A 19 -34.31 12.89 -17.99
N GLU A 20 -33.68 12.20 -18.94
CA GLU A 20 -32.66 11.19 -18.62
C GLU A 20 -31.47 11.78 -17.85
N LEU A 21 -31.04 13.00 -18.20
CA LEU A 21 -29.98 13.74 -17.48
C LEU A 21 -30.40 14.10 -16.06
N ALA A 22 -31.66 14.50 -15.84
CA ALA A 22 -32.20 14.78 -14.52
C ALA A 22 -32.24 13.50 -13.67
N ASP A 23 -32.80 12.41 -14.20
CA ASP A 23 -32.88 11.12 -13.52
C ASP A 23 -31.48 10.58 -13.17
N ALA A 24 -30.51 10.72 -14.07
CA ALA A 24 -29.13 10.33 -13.82
C ALA A 24 -28.44 11.18 -12.73
N ARG A 25 -28.75 12.47 -12.65
CA ARG A 25 -28.24 13.35 -11.58
C ARG A 25 -28.83 12.98 -10.22
N ASP A 26 -30.14 12.75 -10.16
CA ASP A 26 -30.83 12.36 -8.94
C ASP A 26 -30.37 10.97 -8.45
N ALA A 27 -30.18 10.02 -9.36
CA ALA A 27 -29.62 8.71 -9.06
C ALA A 27 -28.18 8.82 -8.53
N ARG A 28 -27.35 9.67 -9.14
CA ARG A 28 -25.98 9.94 -8.67
C ARG A 28 -25.98 10.57 -7.28
N GLU A 29 -26.83 11.55 -7.03
CA GLU A 29 -26.91 12.22 -5.72
C GLU A 29 -27.39 11.25 -4.64
N THR A 30 -28.40 10.44 -4.93
CA THR A 30 -28.86 9.36 -4.06
C THR A 30 -27.74 8.36 -3.75
N ALA A 31 -26.99 7.94 -4.77
CA ALA A 31 -25.86 7.03 -4.59
C ALA A 31 -24.73 7.66 -3.75
N LEU A 32 -24.45 8.95 -3.92
CA LEU A 32 -23.46 9.67 -3.11
C LEU A 32 -23.88 9.75 -1.64
N VAL A 33 -25.15 10.06 -1.37
CA VAL A 33 -25.71 10.06 -0.01
C VAL A 33 -25.62 8.68 0.61
N GLN A 34 -26.05 7.63 -0.11
CA GLN A 34 -25.98 6.26 0.37
C GLN A 34 -24.52 5.81 0.63
N THR A 35 -23.59 6.20 -0.23
CA THR A 35 -22.16 5.95 -0.04
C THR A 35 -21.63 6.65 1.21
N ALA A 36 -22.05 7.89 1.46
CA ALA A 36 -21.65 8.62 2.67
C ALA A 36 -22.20 7.97 3.95
N VAL A 37 -23.46 7.49 3.93
CA VAL A 37 -24.06 6.75 5.05
C VAL A 37 -23.30 5.45 5.31
N LEU A 38 -23.07 4.64 4.28
CA LEU A 38 -22.32 3.39 4.40
C LEU A 38 -20.88 3.63 4.88
N ALA A 39 -20.23 4.70 4.44
CA ALA A 39 -18.91 5.09 4.92
C ALA A 39 -18.92 5.46 6.40
N ALA A 40 -19.96 6.17 6.87
CA ALA A 40 -20.13 6.50 8.29
C ALA A 40 -20.40 5.26 9.15
N GLU A 41 -21.27 4.35 8.70
CA GLU A 41 -21.53 3.07 9.37
C GLU A 41 -20.26 2.21 9.46
N GLN A 42 -19.51 2.13 8.37
CA GLN A 42 -18.25 1.40 8.35
C GLN A 42 -17.18 2.04 9.25
N ALA A 43 -17.13 3.37 9.33
CA ALA A 43 -16.26 4.07 10.28
C ALA A 43 -16.65 3.76 11.74
N ALA A 44 -17.95 3.66 12.03
CA ALA A 44 -18.46 3.33 13.36
C ALA A 44 -18.12 1.90 13.82
N LEU A 45 -18.03 0.94 12.88
CA LEU A 45 -17.57 -0.43 13.19
C LEU A 45 -16.11 -0.47 13.68
N GLY A 46 -15.33 0.56 13.36
CA GLY A 46 -13.92 0.62 13.67
C GLY A 46 -13.11 -0.47 12.96
N TYR A 47 -11.83 -0.53 13.27
CA TYR A 47 -10.95 -1.54 12.69
C TYR A 47 -10.69 -2.68 13.66
N HIS A 48 -10.42 -3.87 13.10
CA HIS A 48 -9.84 -4.96 13.88
C HIS A 48 -8.60 -4.43 14.65
N PRO A 49 -8.34 -4.83 15.91
CA PRO A 49 -7.27 -4.26 16.75
C PRO A 49 -5.85 -4.35 16.17
N ASN A 50 -5.65 -5.23 15.18
CA ASN A 50 -4.38 -5.43 14.48
C ASN A 50 -4.30 -4.74 13.11
N TYR A 51 -5.37 -4.10 12.64
CA TYR A 51 -5.42 -3.50 11.31
C TYR A 51 -4.34 -2.43 11.14
N THR A 52 -4.16 -1.53 12.11
CA THR A 52 -3.06 -0.56 12.15
C THR A 52 -1.70 -1.20 11.88
N ALA A 53 -1.40 -2.31 12.56
CA ALA A 53 -0.13 -3.00 12.39
C ALA A 53 -0.03 -3.64 11.00
N TYR A 54 -1.11 -4.23 10.46
CA TYR A 54 -1.11 -4.76 9.10
C TYR A 54 -0.88 -3.69 8.04
N VAL A 55 -1.47 -2.51 8.21
CA VAL A 55 -1.33 -1.40 7.26
C VAL A 55 0.10 -0.88 7.26
N HIS A 56 0.64 -0.50 8.43
CA HIS A 56 2.00 0.03 8.50
C HIS A 56 3.08 -1.03 8.26
N GLY A 57 2.92 -2.24 8.76
CA GLY A 57 3.88 -3.32 8.51
C GLY A 57 3.77 -3.88 7.09
N GLY A 58 2.63 -3.69 6.41
CA GLY A 58 2.45 -4.00 5.00
C GLY A 58 3.43 -3.24 4.11
N MET A 59 3.61 -1.94 4.36
CA MET A 59 4.54 -1.10 3.60
C MET A 59 6.00 -1.59 3.72
N LEU A 60 6.39 -2.09 4.90
CA LEU A 60 7.73 -2.62 5.15
C LEU A 60 7.90 -4.00 4.51
N ALA A 61 6.93 -4.90 4.72
CA ALA A 61 6.99 -6.25 4.15
C ALA A 61 7.06 -6.23 2.62
N GLU A 62 6.38 -5.27 2.00
CA GLU A 62 6.39 -5.08 0.55
C GLU A 62 7.74 -4.55 0.01
N ARG A 63 8.61 -4.04 0.89
CA ARG A 63 9.97 -3.59 0.57
C ARG A 63 11.05 -4.60 1.01
N GLY A 64 10.67 -5.86 1.26
CA GLY A 64 11.59 -6.96 1.53
C GLY A 64 11.85 -7.25 3.01
N PHE A 65 11.25 -6.49 3.92
CA PHE A 65 11.34 -6.78 5.35
C PHE A 65 10.57 -8.07 5.69
N ASP A 66 11.11 -8.87 6.59
CA ASP A 66 10.50 -10.10 7.05
C ASP A 66 10.50 -10.20 8.59
N SER A 67 10.26 -11.40 9.12
CA SER A 67 10.22 -11.64 10.56
C SER A 67 11.54 -11.36 11.28
N GLN A 68 12.67 -11.47 10.59
CA GLN A 68 14.00 -11.22 11.17
C GLN A 68 14.18 -9.73 11.48
N HIS A 69 13.48 -8.86 10.75
CA HIS A 69 13.63 -7.42 10.87
C HIS A 69 12.72 -6.79 11.95
N ILE A 70 11.84 -7.56 12.61
CA ILE A 70 10.85 -6.99 13.53
C ILE A 70 11.52 -6.25 14.69
N LEU A 71 12.51 -6.88 15.35
CA LEU A 71 13.20 -6.27 16.48
C LEU A 71 14.08 -5.10 16.04
N SER A 72 14.81 -5.23 14.93
CA SER A 72 15.67 -4.15 14.44
C SER A 72 14.88 -2.93 13.96
N VAL A 73 13.68 -3.11 13.40
CA VAL A 73 12.75 -2.00 13.10
C VAL A 73 12.29 -1.33 14.40
N LEU A 74 11.87 -2.10 15.41
CA LEU A 74 11.49 -1.55 16.72
C LEU A 74 12.64 -0.75 17.34
N GLY A 75 13.85 -1.31 17.36
CA GLY A 75 15.02 -0.64 17.90
C GLY A 75 15.42 0.60 17.09
N PHE A 76 15.26 0.59 15.77
CA PHE A 76 15.46 1.80 14.98
C PHE A 76 14.55 2.95 15.44
N HIS A 77 13.30 2.64 15.79
CA HIS A 77 12.36 3.63 16.30
C HIS A 77 12.68 4.11 17.72
N THR A 78 13.51 3.39 18.47
CA THR A 78 14.00 3.87 19.78
C THR A 78 15.19 4.82 19.69
N LEU A 79 15.85 4.91 18.54
CA LEU A 79 16.99 5.81 18.37
C LEU A 79 16.55 7.27 18.57
N TYR A 80 17.49 8.10 19.03
CA TYR A 80 17.30 9.55 18.97
C TYR A 80 17.07 9.97 17.50
N TRP A 81 16.09 10.83 17.26
CA TRP A 81 15.60 11.07 15.90
C TRP A 81 16.68 11.60 14.94
N ARG A 82 17.62 12.44 15.43
CA ARG A 82 18.73 12.93 14.60
C ARG A 82 19.65 11.79 14.16
N ASP A 83 19.91 10.84 15.04
CA ASP A 83 20.77 9.69 14.75
C ASP A 83 20.08 8.75 13.77
N ALA A 84 18.78 8.52 13.94
CA ALA A 84 17.98 7.73 13.00
C ALA A 84 18.04 8.31 11.58
N ILE A 85 17.78 9.62 11.42
CA ILE A 85 17.83 10.28 10.10
C ILE A 85 19.25 10.30 9.53
N SER A 86 20.26 10.55 10.36
CA SER A 86 21.67 10.51 9.95
C SER A 86 22.07 9.13 9.39
N ARG A 87 21.68 8.05 10.08
CA ARG A 87 21.92 6.67 9.64
C ARG A 87 21.22 6.35 8.32
N LEU A 88 19.99 6.82 8.13
CA LEU A 88 19.29 6.69 6.85
C LEU A 88 20.04 7.45 5.74
N GLY A 89 20.53 8.66 6.02
CA GLY A 89 21.33 9.45 5.08
C GLY A 89 22.63 8.75 4.67
N ALA A 90 23.36 8.20 5.64
CA ALA A 90 24.66 7.56 5.43
C ALA A 90 24.59 6.18 4.74
N SER A 91 23.45 5.49 4.83
CA SER A 91 23.30 4.12 4.31
C SER A 91 22.94 4.05 2.81
N GLY A 92 23.23 5.12 2.05
CA GLY A 92 22.99 5.18 0.61
C GLY A 92 24.01 4.39 -0.19
N SER A 93 23.55 3.73 -1.26
CA SER A 93 24.38 3.20 -2.35
C SER A 93 24.41 4.20 -3.51
N PRO A 94 25.49 4.26 -4.32
CA PRO A 94 25.51 5.04 -5.56
C PRO A 94 24.38 4.69 -6.54
N ALA A 95 23.79 3.50 -6.43
CA ALA A 95 22.67 3.04 -7.26
C ALA A 95 21.29 3.41 -6.70
N ASP A 96 21.20 3.91 -5.47
CA ASP A 96 19.91 4.33 -4.92
C ASP A 96 19.51 5.67 -5.55
N ARG A 97 18.28 5.76 -6.05
CA ARG A 97 17.64 7.07 -6.20
C ARG A 97 17.62 7.72 -4.81
N GLU A 98 17.94 9.01 -4.69
CA GLU A 98 18.09 9.73 -3.41
C GLU A 98 16.87 9.64 -2.46
N ILE A 99 15.73 9.16 -2.95
CA ILE A 99 14.39 9.36 -2.41
C ILE A 99 13.84 8.11 -1.68
N ASP A 100 14.44 6.92 -1.85
CA ASP A 100 13.89 5.70 -1.21
C ASP A 100 14.58 5.34 0.11
N LEU A 101 14.13 5.96 1.21
CA LEU A 101 14.67 5.70 2.54
C LEU A 101 14.22 4.35 3.13
N LEU A 102 13.24 3.63 2.56
CA LEU A 102 12.85 2.30 3.04
C LEU A 102 13.93 1.26 2.72
N GLY A 103 14.53 1.32 1.52
CA GLY A 103 15.67 0.48 1.18
C GLY A 103 16.88 0.75 2.09
N ARG A 104 17.08 2.01 2.50
CA ARG A 104 18.14 2.39 3.45
C ARG A 104 17.86 1.87 4.85
N LEU A 105 16.61 1.98 5.33
CA LEU A 105 16.18 1.39 6.60
C LEU A 105 16.45 -0.12 6.62
N HIS A 106 16.13 -0.84 5.53
CA HIS A 106 16.37 -2.28 5.44
C HIS A 106 17.85 -2.61 5.67
N ARG A 107 18.76 -1.87 5.03
CA ARG A 107 20.21 -2.05 5.22
C ARG A 107 20.67 -1.69 6.63
N VAL A 108 20.15 -0.62 7.22
CA VAL A 108 20.45 -0.26 8.61
C VAL A 108 20.03 -1.38 9.57
N CYS A 109 18.82 -1.91 9.39
CA CYS A 109 18.29 -3.02 10.18
C CYS A 109 19.11 -4.30 10.01
N ALA A 110 19.59 -4.59 8.80
CA ALA A 110 20.40 -5.78 8.51
C ALA A 110 21.87 -5.67 8.98
N SER A 111 22.41 -4.47 9.14
CA SER A 111 23.84 -4.23 9.42
C SER A 111 24.14 -3.87 10.88
N ASN A 112 23.13 -3.57 11.70
CA ASN A 112 23.32 -3.14 13.07
C ASN A 112 22.61 -4.05 14.08
N PRO A 113 23.29 -5.06 14.65
CA PRO A 113 22.70 -6.02 15.59
C PRO A 113 22.25 -5.35 16.91
N MET A 114 22.80 -4.19 17.27
CA MET A 114 22.36 -3.46 18.47
C MET A 114 20.93 -2.93 18.36
N LEU A 115 20.38 -2.83 17.15
CA LEU A 115 18.98 -2.47 16.96
C LEU A 115 18.05 -3.59 17.44
N GLU A 116 18.43 -4.86 17.29
CA GLU A 116 17.60 -5.95 17.81
C GLU A 116 17.54 -5.91 19.34
N VAL A 117 18.68 -5.67 20.00
CA VAL A 117 18.77 -5.50 21.45
C VAL A 117 17.91 -4.32 21.94
N ALA A 118 17.99 -3.18 21.25
CA ALA A 118 17.18 -2.02 21.58
C ALA A 118 15.68 -2.27 21.38
N GLY A 119 15.30 -3.00 20.32
CA GLY A 119 13.92 -3.41 20.07
C GLY A 119 13.39 -4.38 21.11
N GLU A 120 14.16 -5.38 21.50
CA GLU A 120 13.82 -6.32 22.56
C GLU A 120 13.64 -5.59 23.90
N ARG A 121 14.54 -4.65 24.22
CA ARG A 121 14.43 -3.82 25.41
C ARG A 121 13.14 -2.98 25.42
N LEU A 122 12.77 -2.38 24.29
CA LEU A 122 11.51 -1.64 24.17
C LEU A 122 10.30 -2.56 24.45
N LEU A 123 10.29 -3.76 23.86
CA LEU A 123 9.19 -4.70 24.09
C LEU A 123 9.13 -5.16 25.55
N LEU A 124 10.27 -5.31 26.22
CA LEU A 124 10.33 -5.60 27.65
C LEU A 124 9.73 -4.47 28.47
N ASP A 125 10.16 -3.22 28.23
CA ASP A 125 9.69 -2.04 28.96
C ASP A 125 8.17 -1.81 28.76
N LEU A 126 7.62 -2.23 27.63
CA LEU A 126 6.18 -2.17 27.31
C LEU A 126 5.37 -3.41 27.75
N GLY A 127 6.02 -4.43 28.32
CA GLY A 127 5.35 -5.68 28.73
C GLY A 127 4.79 -6.50 27.56
N LEU A 128 5.36 -6.35 26.36
CA LEU A 128 4.89 -6.98 25.12
C LEU A 128 5.61 -8.32 24.82
N LEU A 129 6.66 -8.65 25.57
CA LEU A 129 7.32 -9.94 25.44
C LEU A 129 6.42 -11.08 25.96
N LYS A 130 6.42 -12.20 25.25
CA LYS A 130 5.79 -13.47 25.66
C LYS A 130 6.88 -14.41 26.13
N GLN A 131 6.88 -14.75 27.42
CA GLN A 131 7.89 -15.62 28.04
C GLN A 131 9.33 -15.11 27.80
N GLY A 132 9.53 -13.79 27.87
CA GLY A 132 10.82 -13.15 27.65
C GLY A 132 11.29 -13.13 26.19
N ARG A 133 10.40 -13.37 25.22
CA ARG A 133 10.73 -13.37 23.78
C ARG A 133 9.67 -12.61 22.98
N ILE A 134 9.99 -12.28 21.74
CA ILE A 134 9.02 -11.77 20.77
C ILE A 134 7.86 -12.77 20.61
N ASP A 135 6.64 -12.26 20.45
CA ASP A 135 5.45 -13.08 20.24
C ASP A 135 5.63 -14.00 19.01
N PRO A 136 5.60 -15.34 19.16
CA PRO A 136 5.73 -16.28 18.04
C PRO A 136 4.68 -16.07 16.94
N PHE A 137 3.53 -15.48 17.27
CA PHE A 137 2.51 -15.13 16.30
C PHE A 137 3.00 -14.04 15.32
N TRP A 138 3.79 -13.08 15.79
CA TRP A 138 4.37 -12.04 14.95
C TRP A 138 5.40 -12.60 13.97
N LEU A 139 6.17 -13.61 14.40
CA LEU A 139 7.11 -14.32 13.53
C LEU A 139 6.39 -15.05 12.38
N LYS A 140 5.21 -15.63 12.64
CA LYS A 140 4.36 -16.28 11.62
C LYS A 140 3.58 -15.30 10.73
N ARG A 141 3.52 -14.03 11.14
CA ARG A 141 2.76 -12.96 10.47
C ARG A 141 3.64 -11.69 10.42
N PRO A 142 4.68 -11.67 9.57
CA PRO A 142 5.68 -10.60 9.59
C PRO A 142 5.09 -9.20 9.39
N LYS A 143 4.06 -9.04 8.53
CA LYS A 143 3.32 -7.77 8.40
C LYS A 143 2.77 -7.27 9.74
N LEU A 144 2.21 -8.17 10.54
CA LEU A 144 1.70 -7.82 11.87
C LEU A 144 2.84 -7.41 12.80
N GLY A 145 3.94 -8.16 12.82
CA GLY A 145 5.09 -7.87 13.68
C GLY A 145 5.78 -6.55 13.34
N LEU A 146 6.06 -6.32 12.05
CA LEU A 146 6.70 -5.11 11.54
C LEU A 146 5.88 -3.84 11.85
N GLY A 147 4.55 -3.95 11.86
CA GLY A 147 3.67 -2.85 12.19
C GLY A 147 3.54 -2.54 13.69
N GLN A 148 4.10 -3.36 14.58
CA GLN A 148 4.01 -3.11 16.02
C GLN A 148 4.76 -1.84 16.41
N ALA A 149 5.87 -1.51 15.75
CA ALA A 149 6.59 -0.26 15.99
C ALA A 149 5.67 0.96 15.80
N ALA A 150 5.00 1.04 14.66
CA ALA A 150 4.03 2.11 14.38
C ALA A 150 2.89 2.16 15.41
N LYS A 151 2.36 1.00 15.80
CA LYS A 151 1.27 0.90 16.78
C LYS A 151 1.69 1.35 18.18
N VAL A 152 2.87 0.91 18.64
CA VAL A 152 3.45 1.29 19.94
C VAL A 152 3.64 2.80 20.05
N PHE A 153 4.01 3.46 18.96
CA PHE A 153 4.18 4.91 18.90
C PHE A 153 2.90 5.66 18.48
N GLY A 154 1.73 5.03 18.60
CA GLY A 154 0.44 5.71 18.48
C GLY A 154 -0.02 6.05 17.06
N LEU A 155 0.58 5.45 16.02
CA LEU A 155 0.04 5.60 14.68
C LEU A 155 -1.30 4.86 14.54
N ALA A 156 -2.19 5.45 13.75
CA ALA A 156 -3.50 4.91 13.40
C ALA A 156 -3.53 4.60 11.90
N PRO A 157 -4.50 3.80 11.41
CA PRO A 157 -4.54 3.42 10.00
C PRO A 157 -4.58 4.61 9.03
N GLY A 158 -5.24 5.70 9.40
CA GLY A 158 -5.29 6.93 8.61
C GLY A 158 -3.94 7.65 8.46
N HIS A 159 -2.92 7.28 9.23
CA HIS A 159 -1.57 7.85 9.14
C HIS A 159 -0.67 7.08 8.17
N ALA A 160 -1.17 6.02 7.53
CA ALA A 160 -0.37 5.13 6.69
C ALA A 160 0.33 5.83 5.54
N ASP A 161 -0.40 6.67 4.80
CA ASP A 161 0.15 7.41 3.67
C ASP A 161 1.21 8.41 4.15
N GLY A 162 0.92 9.18 5.20
CA GLY A 162 1.92 10.07 5.81
C GLY A 162 3.17 9.33 6.29
N HIS A 163 3.00 8.15 6.90
CA HIS A 163 4.10 7.30 7.33
C HIS A 163 4.96 6.83 6.14
N ARG A 164 4.35 6.42 5.04
CA ARG A 164 5.08 6.09 3.80
C ARG A 164 5.76 7.34 3.21
N GLY A 165 5.10 8.49 3.26
CA GLY A 165 5.60 9.78 2.80
C GLY A 165 6.88 10.20 3.52
N LEU A 166 6.99 9.94 4.83
CA LEU A 166 8.23 10.20 5.59
C LEU A 166 9.45 9.49 5.00
N TYR A 167 9.28 8.34 4.34
CA TYR A 167 10.37 7.61 3.70
C TYR A 167 10.55 7.93 2.22
N ASP A 168 9.66 8.73 1.64
CA ASP A 168 9.80 9.33 0.31
C ASP A 168 10.45 10.73 0.36
N LEU A 169 10.71 11.27 1.56
CA LEU A 169 11.46 12.51 1.72
C LEU A 169 12.96 12.26 1.63
N THR A 170 13.70 13.25 1.14
CA THR A 170 15.16 13.28 1.32
C THR A 170 15.52 13.36 2.81
N ALA A 171 16.72 12.91 3.19
CA ALA A 171 17.18 12.99 4.58
C ALA A 171 17.17 14.44 5.11
N ALA A 172 17.49 15.42 4.26
CA ALA A 172 17.44 16.84 4.63
C ALA A 172 16.00 17.33 4.89
N ALA A 173 15.06 17.05 3.98
CA ALA A 173 13.65 17.42 4.17
C ALA A 173 13.04 16.74 5.40
N LYS A 174 13.35 15.46 5.60
CA LYS A 174 12.93 14.71 6.80
C LYS A 174 13.52 15.32 8.08
N ARG A 175 14.77 15.77 8.05
CA ARG A 175 15.40 16.44 9.20
C ARG A 175 14.69 17.74 9.57
N CYS A 176 14.39 18.60 8.59
CA CYS A 176 13.64 19.83 8.83
C CYS A 176 12.27 19.54 9.47
N LEU A 177 11.53 18.58 8.90
CA LEU A 177 10.23 18.19 9.43
C LEU A 177 10.30 17.66 10.88
N PHE A 178 11.32 16.85 11.18
CA PHE A 178 11.51 16.32 12.53
C PHE A 178 12.04 17.37 13.52
N ASP A 179 12.81 18.36 13.06
CA ASP A 179 13.23 19.50 13.89
C ASP A 179 12.00 20.28 14.39
N ASP A 180 11.02 20.51 13.52
CA ASP A 180 9.75 21.13 13.89
C ASP A 180 8.89 20.22 14.76
N ALA A 181 8.73 18.95 14.39
CA ALA A 181 7.94 17.96 15.13
C ALA A 181 8.46 17.75 16.56
N ALA A 182 9.76 17.93 16.79
CA ALA A 182 10.36 17.77 18.10
C ALA A 182 10.10 18.98 19.03
N LYS A 183 9.66 20.14 18.53
CA LYS A 183 9.38 21.31 19.37
C LYS A 183 8.29 20.96 20.39
N GLY A 184 8.57 21.24 21.68
CA GLY A 184 7.65 20.95 22.78
C GLY A 184 7.54 19.46 23.18
N GLN A 185 8.27 18.54 22.52
CA GLN A 185 8.23 17.12 22.86
C GLN A 185 9.29 16.77 23.92
N SER A 186 8.91 15.98 24.91
CA SER A 186 9.81 15.42 25.93
C SER A 186 10.51 14.16 25.42
N ASP A 187 9.78 13.28 24.75
CA ASP A 187 10.32 12.10 24.10
C ASP A 187 10.89 12.45 22.72
N ARG A 188 12.20 12.28 22.56
CA ARG A 188 12.95 12.60 21.33
C ARG A 188 13.34 11.37 20.53
N ARG A 189 12.77 10.20 20.84
CA ARG A 189 12.96 9.00 20.04
C ARG A 189 12.29 9.17 18.68
N PHE A 190 12.89 8.59 17.64
CA PHE A 190 12.40 8.68 16.27
C PHE A 190 10.93 8.21 16.16
N GLY A 191 10.59 7.10 16.81
CA GLY A 191 9.24 6.56 16.85
C GLY A 191 8.23 7.52 17.47
N ALA A 192 8.57 8.12 18.61
CA ALA A 192 7.69 9.06 19.32
C ALA A 192 7.38 10.32 18.50
N LEU A 193 8.29 10.72 17.62
CA LEU A 193 8.13 11.88 16.75
C LEU A 193 7.42 11.57 15.41
N LEU A 194 7.13 10.29 15.10
CA LEU A 194 6.44 9.94 13.85
C LEU A 194 5.08 10.62 13.74
N LEU A 195 4.24 10.52 14.77
CA LEU A 195 2.90 11.08 14.73
C LEU A 195 2.93 12.62 14.61
N PRO A 196 3.67 13.37 15.46
CA PRO A 196 3.83 14.81 15.28
C PRO A 196 4.37 15.21 13.90
N ALA A 197 5.35 14.46 13.35
CA ALA A 197 5.90 14.73 12.03
C ALA A 197 4.87 14.48 10.90
N ILE A 198 4.07 13.43 11.01
CA ILE A 198 3.00 13.13 10.06
C ILE A 198 1.93 14.22 10.09
N ILE A 199 1.51 14.64 11.28
CA ILE A 199 0.53 15.72 11.46
C ILE A 199 1.07 17.03 10.88
N ALA A 200 2.32 17.39 11.19
CA ALA A 200 2.95 18.61 10.68
C ALA A 200 3.11 18.58 9.15
N GLY A 201 3.41 17.42 8.56
CA GLY A 201 3.52 17.25 7.12
C GLY A 201 2.18 17.27 6.37
N GLY A 202 1.09 16.95 7.07
CA GLY A 202 -0.28 17.12 6.59
C GLY A 202 -0.60 16.42 5.27
N ALA A 203 -1.53 17.01 4.51
CA ALA A 203 -1.99 16.49 3.22
C ALA A 203 -0.87 16.36 2.17
N PRO A 204 0.11 17.29 2.05
CA PRO A 204 1.22 17.12 1.10
C PRO A 204 2.06 15.86 1.36
N LEU A 205 2.38 15.58 2.63
CA LEU A 205 3.14 14.38 3.00
C LEU A 205 2.35 13.11 2.70
N ALA A 206 1.04 13.11 3.01
CA ALA A 206 0.16 11.98 2.71
C ALA A 206 0.05 11.74 1.19
N ALA A 207 -0.15 12.80 0.39
CA ALA A 207 -0.21 12.68 -1.07
C ALA A 207 1.09 12.13 -1.66
N GLY A 208 2.24 12.61 -1.20
CA GLY A 208 3.55 12.06 -1.58
C GLY A 208 3.69 10.59 -1.21
N GLY A 209 3.26 10.22 -0.01
CA GLY A 209 3.25 8.83 0.46
C GLY A 209 2.33 7.91 -0.34
N ALA A 210 1.12 8.36 -0.68
CA ALA A 210 0.18 7.61 -1.53
C ALA A 210 0.75 7.38 -2.93
N ALA A 211 1.34 8.42 -3.54
CA ALA A 211 2.03 8.31 -4.82
C ALA A 211 3.22 7.35 -4.73
N ALA A 212 3.99 7.39 -3.65
CA ALA A 212 5.11 6.49 -3.43
C ALA A 212 4.66 5.03 -3.25
N PHE A 213 3.58 4.79 -2.50
CA PHE A 213 2.97 3.48 -2.38
C PHE A 213 2.46 2.96 -3.73
N HIS A 214 1.93 3.83 -4.58
CA HIS A 214 1.55 3.48 -5.95
C HIS A 214 2.75 3.02 -6.77
N ARG A 215 3.85 3.78 -6.77
CA ARG A 215 5.10 3.42 -7.44
C ARG A 215 5.68 2.10 -6.92
N ASP A 216 5.62 1.87 -5.61
CA ASP A 216 6.05 0.60 -5.00
C ASP A 216 5.22 -0.58 -5.55
N GLY A 217 3.90 -0.40 -5.65
CA GLY A 217 2.98 -1.38 -6.23
C GLY A 217 3.27 -1.68 -7.70
N GLU A 218 3.51 -0.64 -8.49
CA GLU A 218 3.84 -0.73 -9.91
C GLU A 218 5.17 -1.46 -10.13
N ALA A 219 6.19 -1.13 -9.34
CA ALA A 219 7.50 -1.77 -9.41
C ALA A 219 7.41 -3.27 -9.09
N ARG A 220 6.64 -3.65 -8.06
CA ARG A 220 6.38 -5.07 -7.74
C ARG A 220 5.65 -5.79 -8.85
N TYR A 221 4.60 -5.17 -9.39
CA TYR A 221 3.85 -5.75 -10.50
C TYR A 221 4.77 -6.03 -11.69
N ARG A 222 5.60 -5.06 -12.09
CA ARG A 222 6.57 -5.24 -13.18
C ARG A 222 7.59 -6.34 -12.88
N ASP A 223 8.04 -6.48 -11.63
CA ASP A 223 8.95 -7.55 -11.23
C ASP A 223 8.30 -8.93 -11.29
N ASP A 224 7.07 -9.06 -10.81
CA ASP A 224 6.28 -10.29 -10.91
C ASP A 224 6.04 -10.69 -12.37
N CYS A 225 5.74 -9.72 -13.25
CA CYS A 225 5.65 -9.95 -14.71
C CYS A 225 6.97 -10.48 -15.28
N ARG A 226 8.12 -9.89 -14.92
CA ARG A 226 9.44 -10.36 -15.37
C ARG A 226 9.75 -11.78 -14.89
N ARG A 227 9.54 -12.05 -13.60
CA ARG A 227 9.75 -13.38 -13.00
C ARG A 227 8.86 -14.44 -13.65
N PHE A 228 7.60 -14.08 -13.90
CA PHE A 228 6.67 -14.98 -14.57
C PHE A 228 7.11 -15.26 -16.02
N ALA A 229 7.50 -14.24 -16.78
CA ALA A 229 8.03 -14.42 -18.14
C ALA A 229 9.30 -15.28 -18.16
N GLU A 230 10.18 -15.12 -17.17
CA GLU A 230 11.38 -15.93 -17.03
C GLU A 230 11.07 -17.39 -16.68
N HIS A 231 10.15 -17.64 -15.75
CA HIS A 231 9.65 -18.97 -15.45
C HIS A 231 9.04 -19.63 -16.70
N GLN A 232 8.28 -18.88 -17.51
CA GLN A 232 7.74 -19.38 -18.77
C GLN A 232 8.81 -19.81 -19.78
N ARG A 233 9.96 -19.12 -19.82
CA ARG A 233 11.09 -19.47 -20.69
C ARG A 233 11.84 -20.72 -20.21
N ARG A 234 11.99 -20.89 -18.89
CA ARG A 234 12.74 -22.01 -18.29
C ARG A 234 12.00 -23.35 -18.32
N ASP A 235 10.67 -23.35 -18.28
CA ASP A 235 9.86 -24.56 -18.12
C ASP A 235 8.94 -24.84 -19.34
N PRO A 236 9.47 -25.41 -20.44
CA PRO A 236 8.71 -25.65 -21.67
C PRO A 236 7.64 -26.74 -21.53
N SER A 237 7.73 -27.63 -20.53
CA SER A 237 6.81 -28.76 -20.34
C SER A 237 5.42 -28.37 -19.80
N ARG A 238 5.21 -27.09 -19.45
CA ARG A 238 3.92 -26.37 -19.30
C ARG A 238 2.75 -27.11 -18.60
N HIS A 239 3.00 -28.11 -17.76
CA HIS A 239 1.94 -28.83 -17.03
C HIS A 239 1.08 -27.88 -16.17
N TRP A 240 1.67 -26.80 -15.65
CA TRP A 240 0.95 -25.77 -14.91
C TRP A 240 -0.09 -25.01 -15.77
N ARG A 241 0.12 -24.88 -17.08
CA ARG A 241 -0.78 -24.15 -17.98
C ARG A 241 -2.13 -24.84 -18.12
N TRP A 242 -2.14 -26.16 -17.97
CA TRP A 242 -3.33 -27.01 -18.06
C TRP A 242 -4.12 -27.10 -16.74
N LYS A 243 -3.55 -26.59 -15.63
CA LYS A 243 -4.27 -26.52 -14.35
C LYS A 243 -5.44 -25.51 -14.44
N PRO A 244 -6.47 -25.64 -13.59
CA PRO A 244 -7.52 -24.63 -13.49
C PRO A 244 -6.96 -23.23 -13.20
N ALA A 245 -7.66 -22.22 -13.73
CA ALA A 245 -7.36 -20.82 -13.45
C ALA A 245 -7.43 -20.52 -11.94
N LEU A 246 -6.56 -19.63 -11.47
CA LEU A 246 -6.59 -19.17 -10.09
C LEU A 246 -7.76 -18.21 -9.87
N SER A 247 -8.37 -18.23 -8.68
CA SER A 247 -9.44 -17.29 -8.30
C SER A 247 -9.06 -15.82 -8.57
N ARG A 248 -7.79 -15.45 -8.30
CA ARG A 248 -7.27 -14.11 -8.61
C ARG A 248 -7.23 -13.79 -10.10
N GLN A 249 -6.90 -14.75 -10.96
CA GLN A 249 -6.93 -14.55 -12.42
C GLN A 249 -8.36 -14.34 -12.90
N GLY A 250 -9.31 -15.10 -12.35
CA GLY A 250 -10.73 -14.92 -12.67
C GLY A 250 -11.26 -13.55 -12.22
N HIS A 251 -10.93 -13.12 -11.00
CA HIS A 251 -11.32 -11.79 -10.51
C HIS A 251 -10.72 -10.66 -11.35
N LEU A 252 -9.43 -10.78 -11.69
CA LEU A 252 -8.77 -9.79 -12.55
C LEU A 252 -9.43 -9.77 -13.93
N ALA A 253 -9.69 -10.92 -14.55
CA ALA A 253 -10.31 -10.99 -15.87
C ALA A 253 -11.73 -10.39 -15.90
N VAL A 254 -12.55 -10.64 -14.87
CA VAL A 254 -13.88 -10.02 -14.74
C VAL A 254 -13.77 -8.51 -14.59
N THR A 255 -12.79 -8.03 -13.81
CA THR A 255 -12.59 -6.59 -13.59
C THR A 255 -12.13 -5.91 -14.87
N THR A 256 -11.14 -6.48 -15.56
CA THR A 256 -10.64 -5.99 -16.86
C THR A 256 -11.74 -5.99 -17.91
N ALA A 257 -12.44 -7.11 -18.08
CA ALA A 257 -13.56 -7.24 -19.04
C ALA A 257 -14.60 -6.13 -18.89
N ARG A 258 -14.97 -5.81 -17.64
CA ARG A 258 -15.93 -4.74 -17.33
C ARG A 258 -15.40 -3.34 -17.66
N GLN A 259 -14.09 -3.12 -17.50
CA GLN A 259 -13.46 -1.81 -17.68
C GLN A 259 -13.04 -1.56 -19.13
N THR A 260 -12.69 -2.60 -19.89
CA THR A 260 -12.25 -2.51 -21.29
C THR A 260 -13.34 -2.88 -22.30
N ASP A 261 -14.54 -3.21 -21.82
CA ASP A 261 -15.68 -3.68 -22.64
C ASP A 261 -15.32 -4.87 -23.55
N VAL A 262 -14.60 -5.85 -22.97
CA VAL A 262 -14.23 -7.10 -23.65
C VAL A 262 -14.86 -8.29 -22.95
N ALA A 263 -15.25 -9.31 -23.71
CA ALA A 263 -15.81 -10.54 -23.15
C ALA A 263 -14.84 -11.22 -22.17
N VAL A 264 -15.38 -11.66 -21.03
CA VAL A 264 -14.64 -12.48 -20.04
C VAL A 264 -14.09 -13.74 -20.73
N PRO A 265 -12.85 -14.16 -20.43
CA PRO A 265 -12.28 -15.37 -21.01
C PRO A 265 -13.17 -16.58 -20.75
N THR A 266 -13.45 -17.35 -21.80
CA THR A 266 -14.21 -18.61 -21.70
C THR A 266 -13.31 -19.77 -21.30
N GLU A 267 -12.00 -19.54 -21.32
CA GLU A 267 -11.00 -20.57 -21.14
C GLU A 267 -10.81 -20.95 -19.67
N ARG A 268 -10.80 -22.26 -19.42
CA ARG A 268 -10.80 -22.83 -18.05
C ARG A 268 -9.42 -23.05 -17.46
N THR A 269 -8.37 -22.86 -18.26
CA THR A 269 -7.00 -23.22 -17.87
C THR A 269 -6.17 -21.98 -17.53
N ARG A 270 -5.23 -22.16 -16.61
CA ARG A 270 -4.33 -21.12 -16.11
C ARG A 270 -3.52 -20.46 -17.22
N GLY A 271 -3.11 -21.24 -18.22
CA GLY A 271 -2.32 -20.76 -19.35
C GLY A 271 -3.13 -19.89 -20.31
N HIS A 272 -4.38 -20.24 -20.59
CA HIS A 272 -5.24 -19.41 -21.43
C HIS A 272 -5.66 -18.12 -20.71
N ALA A 273 -6.05 -18.22 -19.43
CA ALA A 273 -6.34 -17.05 -18.61
C ALA A 273 -5.13 -16.09 -18.53
N ALA A 274 -3.90 -16.63 -18.41
CA ALA A 274 -2.70 -15.80 -18.41
C ALA A 274 -2.43 -15.11 -19.76
N ASN A 275 -2.72 -15.76 -20.89
CA ASN A 275 -2.61 -15.13 -22.20
C ASN A 275 -3.65 -14.04 -22.37
N TRP A 276 -4.92 -14.34 -22.09
CA TRP A 276 -6.00 -13.36 -22.18
C TRP A 276 -5.70 -12.12 -21.32
N LEU A 277 -5.25 -12.31 -20.08
CA LEU A 277 -4.88 -11.19 -19.20
C LEU A 277 -3.71 -10.35 -19.75
N ALA A 278 -2.78 -10.98 -20.45
CA ALA A 278 -1.66 -10.28 -21.07
C ALA A 278 -2.09 -9.52 -22.34
N ASP A 279 -2.95 -10.13 -23.16
CA ASP A 279 -3.45 -9.56 -24.42
C ASP A 279 -4.36 -8.34 -24.19
N HIS A 280 -4.90 -8.18 -22.98
CA HIS A 280 -5.84 -7.10 -22.61
C HIS A 280 -5.31 -6.18 -21.51
N ASP A 281 -3.99 -6.15 -21.28
CA ASP A 281 -3.32 -5.28 -20.29
C ASP A 281 -4.02 -5.25 -18.92
N ALA A 282 -4.40 -6.44 -18.43
CA ALA A 282 -5.43 -6.61 -17.41
C ALA A 282 -5.15 -5.97 -16.03
N ASN A 283 -3.94 -5.47 -15.78
CA ASN A 283 -3.68 -4.62 -14.62
C ASN A 283 -3.84 -3.14 -14.99
N LEU A 284 -5.10 -2.72 -15.10
CA LEU A 284 -5.52 -1.37 -15.47
C LEU A 284 -5.04 -0.27 -14.50
N ARG A 285 -4.57 -0.66 -13.31
CA ARG A 285 -3.91 0.27 -12.38
C ARG A 285 -2.53 0.71 -12.87
N PHE A 286 -1.86 -0.11 -13.67
CA PHE A 286 -0.48 0.10 -14.14
C PHE A 286 -0.35 -0.10 -15.65
N SER A 287 -1.46 -0.02 -16.40
CA SER A 287 -1.45 -0.06 -17.86
C SER A 287 -0.69 1.16 -18.42
N ARG A 288 -0.12 1.00 -19.61
CA ARG A 288 0.87 1.92 -20.23
C ARG A 288 0.29 3.25 -20.75
N GLU A 289 -0.85 3.73 -20.25
CA GLU A 289 -1.52 4.89 -20.86
C GLU A 289 -0.89 6.26 -20.56
N ASP A 290 0.21 6.34 -19.80
CA ASP A 290 0.95 7.59 -19.54
C ASP A 290 2.19 7.80 -20.45
N GLU A 291 2.25 7.18 -21.63
CA GLU A 291 3.19 7.55 -22.70
C GLU A 291 2.42 8.08 -23.92
N ALA A 292 1.87 9.30 -23.81
CA ALA A 292 1.40 10.12 -24.93
C ALA A 292 1.89 11.56 -24.78
#